data_AF-A0A1F8M9P7-F1
#
_entry.id   AF-A0A1F8M9P7-F1
#
_cell.length_a   1.000
_cell.length_b   1.000
_cell.length_c   1.000
_cell.angle_alpha   90.00
_cell.angle_beta   90.00
_cell.angle_gamma   90.00
#
_symmetry.space_group_name_H-M   'P 1'
#
loop_
_entity.id
_entity.type
_entity.pdbx_description
1 polymer ?
#
loop_
_entity_poly.entity_id
_entity_poly.type
_entity_poly.pdbx_seq_one_letter_code
_entity_poly.pdbx_strand_id
1 'polypeptide(L)'
;MAKPPTIQAGYCVAVHLLPETAPEDCYIGVVENTDEYGILINLVHWDDKLDMLGGYTESLFIPWMNINSMLVSTEVQPTRRFMADRARKWKEQISAMYGKAGTTTKKK
;
A
#
# COMPACT_ATOMS: atom_id res chain seq x y z
N MET A 1 -21.67 16.08 -13.64
CA MET A 1 -20.19 16.06 -13.51
C MET A 1 -19.79 14.68 -13.06
N ALA A 2 -18.91 13.99 -13.79
CA ALA A 2 -18.40 12.70 -13.36
C ALA A 2 -17.59 12.90 -12.06
N LYS A 3 -17.79 12.05 -11.05
CA LYS A 3 -16.97 12.08 -9.84
C LYS A 3 -15.52 11.77 -10.25
N PRO A 4 -14.52 12.52 -9.78
CA PRO A 4 -13.14 12.18 -10.04
C PRO A 4 -12.87 10.75 -9.57
N PRO A 5 -12.10 9.95 -10.34
CA PRO A 5 -11.78 8.59 -9.96
C PRO A 5 -11.11 8.59 -8.59
N THR A 6 -11.51 7.66 -7.73
CA THR A 6 -11.03 7.58 -6.34
C THR A 6 -9.52 7.35 -6.27
N ILE A 7 -8.93 6.80 -7.34
CA ILE A 7 -7.50 6.52 -7.49
C ILE A 7 -7.12 6.87 -8.93
N GLN A 8 -6.01 7.59 -9.11
CA GLN A 8 -5.48 7.95 -10.41
C GLN A 8 -3.94 7.89 -10.40
N ALA A 9 -3.36 7.88 -11.60
CA ALA A 9 -1.91 7.95 -11.77
C ALA A 9 -1.31 9.15 -11.03
N GLY A 10 -0.15 8.95 -10.42
CA GLY A 10 0.57 9.95 -9.61
C GLY A 10 0.17 9.97 -8.12
N TYR A 11 -0.92 9.29 -7.72
CA TYR A 11 -1.26 9.18 -6.30
C TYR A 11 -0.29 8.26 -5.57
N CYS A 12 -0.08 8.52 -4.28
CA CYS A 12 0.64 7.58 -3.43
C CYS A 12 -0.34 6.69 -2.69
N VAL A 13 -0.08 5.39 -2.67
CA VAL A 13 -0.96 4.41 -2.03
C VAL A 13 -0.17 3.47 -1.15
N ALA A 14 -0.78 3.07 -0.04
CA ALA A 14 -0.37 1.90 0.73
C ALA A 14 -1.47 0.85 0.61
N VAL A 15 -1.11 -0.37 0.20
CA VAL A 15 -2.03 -1.44 -0.16
C VAL A 15 -1.77 -2.64 0.73
N HIS A 16 -2.82 -3.12 1.38
CA HIS A 16 -2.81 -4.34 2.18
C HIS A 16 -3.54 -5.42 1.39
N LEU A 17 -2.86 -6.53 1.16
CA LEU A 17 -3.40 -7.64 0.40
C LEU A 17 -4.10 -8.65 1.32
N LEU A 18 -4.90 -9.51 0.71
CA LEU A 18 -5.39 -10.71 1.39
C LEU A 18 -4.21 -11.64 1.72
N PRO A 19 -4.29 -12.42 2.82
CA PRO A 19 -3.25 -13.38 3.17
C PRO A 19 -2.92 -14.34 2.04
N GLU A 20 -1.67 -14.81 1.99
CA GLU A 20 -1.17 -15.81 1.03
C GLU A 20 -1.16 -15.36 -0.45
N THR A 21 -1.52 -14.10 -0.74
CA THR A 21 -1.48 -13.56 -2.12
C THR A 21 -0.11 -13.07 -2.55
N ALA A 22 0.78 -12.72 -1.61
CA ALA A 22 2.15 -12.29 -1.86
C ALA A 22 3.06 -12.53 -0.63
N PRO A 23 4.40 -12.41 -0.76
CA PRO A 23 5.34 -12.63 0.36
C PRO A 23 5.20 -11.62 1.50
N GLU A 24 4.92 -10.36 1.18
CA GLU A 24 4.51 -9.34 2.15
C GLU A 24 3.02 -9.05 2.02
N ASP A 25 2.39 -8.70 3.13
CA ASP A 25 0.96 -8.35 3.14
C ASP A 25 0.73 -6.86 2.83
N CYS A 26 1.75 -5.99 2.93
CA CYS A 26 1.60 -4.54 2.80
C CYS A 26 2.66 -3.91 1.89
N TYR A 27 2.22 -3.26 0.81
CA TYR A 27 3.06 -2.54 -0.16
C TYR A 27 2.77 -1.05 -0.11
N ILE A 28 3.75 -0.24 -0.50
CA ILE A 28 3.58 1.20 -0.70
C ILE A 28 4.16 1.59 -2.06
N GLY A 29 3.53 2.52 -2.75
CA GLY A 29 3.99 2.94 -4.06
C GLY A 29 3.23 4.11 -4.64
N VAL A 30 3.71 4.58 -5.79
CA VAL A 30 3.05 5.58 -6.62
C VAL A 30 2.22 4.86 -7.68
N VAL A 31 0.97 5.26 -7.87
CA VAL A 31 0.11 4.71 -8.91
C VAL A 31 0.63 5.11 -10.28
N GLU A 32 0.95 4.13 -11.12
CA GLU A 32 1.32 4.35 -12.51
C GLU A 32 0.10 4.30 -13.41
N ASN A 33 -0.78 3.31 -13.19
CA ASN A 33 -2.00 3.14 -13.96
C ASN A 33 -3.06 2.37 -13.16
N THR A 34 -4.33 2.54 -13.55
CA THR A 34 -5.46 1.78 -13.03
C THR A 34 -6.37 1.36 -14.18
N ASP A 35 -6.89 0.13 -14.08
CA ASP A 35 -7.86 -0.39 -15.04
C ASP A 35 -8.97 -1.18 -14.34
N GLU A 36 -9.77 -1.90 -15.12
CA GLU A 36 -10.88 -2.71 -14.60
C GLU A 36 -10.43 -3.95 -13.81
N TYR A 37 -9.16 -4.35 -13.91
CA TYR A 37 -8.62 -5.56 -13.29
C TYR A 37 -7.79 -5.27 -12.03
N GLY A 38 -7.11 -4.13 -11.99
CA GLY A 38 -6.25 -3.80 -10.86
C GLY A 38 -5.58 -2.44 -10.93
N ILE A 39 -4.56 -2.33 -10.09
CA ILE A 39 -3.70 -1.17 -9.97
C ILE A 39 -2.25 -1.56 -10.24
N LEU A 40 -1.57 -0.76 -11.06
CA LEU A 40 -0.13 -0.82 -11.23
C LEU A 40 0.50 0.25 -10.36
N ILE A 41 1.37 -0.16 -9.44
CA ILE A 41 2.12 0.75 -8.58
C ILE A 41 3.61 0.62 -8.83
N ASN A 42 4.33 1.73 -8.80
CA ASN A 42 5.77 1.78 -8.69
C ASN A 42 6.13 1.69 -7.21
N LEU A 43 6.82 0.62 -6.82
CA LEU A 43 7.11 0.34 -5.42
C LEU A 43 8.05 1.39 -4.82
N VAL A 44 7.75 1.76 -3.59
CA VAL A 44 8.62 2.58 -2.76
C VAL A 44 9.08 1.74 -1.58
N HIS A 45 10.38 1.72 -1.33
CA HIS A 45 10.91 1.07 -0.13
C HIS A 45 10.74 1.94 1.11
N TRP A 46 10.37 1.30 2.21
CA TRP A 46 10.34 1.88 3.55
C TRP A 46 11.77 2.00 4.11
N ASP A 47 12.63 2.81 3.50
CA ASP A 47 13.97 3.02 4.02
C ASP A 47 14.02 4.30 4.89
N ASP A 48 14.32 4.12 6.17
CA ASP A 48 14.52 5.19 7.15
C ASP A 48 15.84 5.97 6.91
N LYS A 49 16.73 5.50 6.02
CA LYS A 49 18.09 6.05 5.82
C LYS A 49 18.28 6.91 4.58
N LEU A 50 17.32 6.96 3.66
CA LEU A 50 17.41 7.78 2.46
C LEU A 50 16.43 8.94 2.56
N ASP A 51 16.97 10.17 2.72
CA ASP A 51 16.22 11.43 2.57
C ASP A 51 15.57 11.57 1.17
N MET A 52 15.92 10.69 0.24
CA MET A 52 15.34 10.53 -1.07
C MET A 52 14.57 9.22 -1.13
N LEU A 53 13.40 9.25 -1.75
CA LEU A 53 12.77 8.04 -2.30
C LEU A 53 13.84 7.23 -3.03
N GLY A 54 14.33 6.15 -2.41
CA GLY A 54 15.24 5.21 -3.06
C GLY A 54 14.62 4.80 -4.38
N GLY A 55 15.38 4.96 -5.46
CA GLY A 55 14.89 5.02 -6.83
C GLY A 55 13.86 3.95 -7.18
N TYR A 56 12.83 4.40 -7.90
CA TYR A 56 11.84 3.64 -8.64
C TYR A 56 12.50 2.49 -9.44
N THR A 57 12.42 1.25 -8.98
CA THR A 57 13.03 0.13 -9.71
C THR A 57 12.09 -1.01 -10.03
N GLU A 58 10.92 -1.11 -9.40
CA GLU A 58 10.02 -2.25 -9.60
C GLU A 58 8.54 -1.83 -9.62
N SER A 59 7.86 -2.13 -10.72
CA SER A 59 6.41 -2.00 -10.81
C SER A 59 5.75 -3.29 -10.33
N LEU A 60 4.72 -3.17 -9.50
CA LEU A 60 3.89 -4.26 -9.01
C LEU A 60 2.44 -4.05 -9.49
N PHE A 61 1.92 -5.03 -10.22
CA PHE A 61 0.50 -5.08 -10.54
C PHE A 61 -0.26 -5.83 -9.43
N ILE A 62 -1.32 -5.23 -8.93
CA ILE A 62 -2.14 -5.78 -7.86
C ILE A 62 -3.60 -5.90 -8.37
N PRO A 63 -4.12 -7.13 -8.54
CA PRO A 63 -5.53 -7.33 -8.88
C PRO A 63 -6.46 -6.80 -7.79
N TRP A 64 -7.58 -6.21 -8.17
CA TRP A 64 -8.56 -5.67 -7.21
C TRP A 64 -9.04 -6.71 -6.21
N MET A 65 -9.22 -7.96 -6.66
CA MET A 65 -9.65 -9.09 -5.82
C MET A 65 -8.66 -9.47 -4.72
N ASN A 66 -7.38 -9.08 -4.85
CA ASN A 66 -6.35 -9.38 -3.85
C ASN A 66 -6.20 -8.27 -2.82
N ILE A 67 -6.84 -7.10 -3.02
CA ILE A 67 -6.75 -5.98 -2.09
C ILE A 67 -7.77 -6.15 -0.97
N ASN A 68 -7.28 -6.20 0.27
CA ASN A 68 -8.11 -6.18 1.46
C ASN A 68 -8.46 -4.74 1.85
N SER A 69 -7.45 -3.87 1.91
CA SER A 69 -7.65 -2.45 2.23
C SER A 69 -6.57 -1.60 1.59
N MET A 70 -6.88 -0.33 1.33
CA MET A 70 -5.93 0.61 0.75
C MET A 70 -6.07 1.99 1.37
N LEU A 71 -4.92 2.61 1.66
CA LEU A 71 -4.81 4.00 2.08
C LEU A 71 -4.28 4.83 0.91
N VAL A 72 -5.00 5.89 0.54
CA VAL A 72 -4.69 6.73 -0.63
C VAL A 72 -4.29 8.13 -0.20
N SER A 73 -3.17 8.62 -0.73
CA SER A 73 -2.72 10.01 -0.67
C SER A 73 -3.02 10.71 -1.98
N THR A 74 -3.95 11.65 -1.95
CA THR A 74 -4.25 12.52 -3.09
C THR A 74 -3.19 13.62 -3.23
N GLU A 75 -3.18 14.31 -4.39
CA GLU A 75 -2.26 15.40 -4.76
C GLU A 75 -2.14 16.56 -3.74
N VAL A 76 -3.09 16.67 -2.81
CA VAL A 76 -3.13 17.74 -1.80
C VAL A 76 -2.10 17.51 -0.68
N GLN A 77 -1.50 16.33 -0.59
CA GLN A 77 -0.61 15.97 0.52
C GLN A 77 0.83 15.74 0.05
N PRO A 78 1.83 16.26 0.79
CA PRO A 78 3.23 16.00 0.47
C PRO A 78 3.53 14.50 0.61
N THR A 79 3.84 13.88 -0.52
CA THR A 79 4.16 12.45 -0.72
C THR A 79 5.09 11.91 0.36
N ARG A 80 6.13 12.67 0.71
CA ARG A 80 7.11 12.31 1.74
C ARG A 80 6.49 12.12 3.13
N ARG A 81 5.56 12.98 3.54
CA ARG A 81 4.88 12.89 4.85
C ARG A 81 3.90 11.72 4.89
N PHE A 82 3.27 11.42 3.75
CA PHE A 82 2.43 10.24 3.65
C PHE A 82 3.23 8.96 3.91
N MET A 83 4.34 8.79 3.20
CA MET A 83 5.16 7.58 3.30
C MET A 83 5.84 7.43 4.66
N ALA A 84 6.46 8.50 5.18
CA ALA A 84 7.21 8.41 6.44
C ALA A 84 6.34 8.25 7.70
N ASP A 85 5.12 8.80 7.70
CA ASP A 85 4.31 8.91 8.91
C ASP A 85 2.98 8.15 8.79
N ARG A 86 2.14 8.54 7.81
CA ARG A 86 0.77 8.03 7.72
C ARG A 86 0.71 6.56 7.30
N ALA A 87 1.41 6.22 6.24
CA ALA A 87 1.41 4.89 5.70
C ALA A 87 2.06 3.91 6.70
N ARG A 88 3.11 4.34 7.43
CA ARG A 88 3.78 3.53 8.46
C ARG A 88 2.85 3.22 9.63
N LYS A 89 2.20 4.25 10.20
CA LYS A 89 1.19 4.09 11.25
C LYS A 89 0.03 3.21 10.80
N TRP A 90 -0.40 3.36 9.55
CA TRP A 90 -1.45 2.53 8.99
C TRP A 90 -1.02 1.07 8.86
N LYS A 91 0.19 0.78 8.38
CA LYS A 91 0.76 -0.59 8.34
C LYS A 91 0.78 -1.20 9.74
N GLU A 92 1.22 -0.46 10.75
CA GLU A 92 1.22 -0.93 12.16
C GLU A 92 -0.20 -1.26 12.66
N GLN A 93 -1.21 -0.46 12.32
CA GLN A 93 -2.61 -0.71 12.67
C GLN A 93 -3.15 -1.97 11.98
N ILE A 94 -2.88 -2.14 10.69
CA ILE A 94 -3.26 -3.33 9.92
C ILE A 94 -2.60 -4.57 10.52
N SER A 95 -1.29 -4.52 10.77
CA SER A 95 -0.57 -5.62 11.44
C SER A 95 -1.13 -5.94 12.82
N ALA A 96 -1.56 -4.95 13.59
CA ALA A 96 -2.19 -5.18 14.90
C ALA A 96 -3.57 -5.84 14.80
N MET A 97 -4.33 -5.54 13.74
CA MET A 97 -5.66 -6.12 13.48
C MET A 97 -5.54 -7.57 13.00
N TYR A 98 -4.65 -7.85 12.05
CA TYR A 98 -4.57 -9.15 11.37
C TYR A 98 -3.46 -10.06 11.92
N GLY A 99 -2.39 -9.52 12.51
CA GLY A 99 -1.29 -10.29 13.11
C GLY A 99 -1.63 -11.02 14.41
N LYS A 100 -2.74 -10.66 15.07
CA LYS A 100 -3.25 -11.39 16.26
C LYS A 100 -4.05 -12.65 15.91
N ALA A 101 -4.43 -12.85 14.64
CA ALA A 101 -5.20 -14.02 14.23
C ALA A 101 -4.39 -15.33 14.25
N GLY A 102 -3.04 -15.27 14.21
CA GLY A 102 -2.17 -16.45 14.13
C GLY A 102 -1.71 -17.06 15.46
N THR A 103 -1.98 -16.46 16.62
CA THR A 103 -1.42 -16.91 17.92
C THR A 103 -2.40 -17.60 18.86
N THR A 104 -3.56 -18.04 18.37
CA THR A 104 -4.47 -18.92 19.14
C THR A 104 -4.49 -20.36 18.63
N THR A 105 -3.33 -20.90 18.23
CA THR A 105 -3.18 -22.37 18.16
C THR A 105 -3.05 -22.90 19.59
N LYS A 106 -4.18 -23.39 20.09
CA LYS A 106 -4.36 -24.10 21.37
C LYS A 106 -3.16 -24.99 21.70
N LYS A 107 -2.52 -24.73 22.85
CA LYS A 107 -1.87 -25.81 23.61
C LYS A 107 -2.95 -26.83 23.98
N LYS A 108 -2.83 -28.05 23.47
CA LYS A 108 -3.43 -29.24 24.08
C LYS A 108 -2.36 -30.30 24.15
#